data_AF-A0A918ZIC8-F1
#
_entry.id   AF-A0A918ZIC8-F1
#
_cell.length_a   1.000
_cell.length_b   1.000
_cell.length_c   1.000
_cell.angle_alpha   90.00
_cell.angle_beta   90.00
_cell.angle_gamma   90.00
#
_symmetry.space_group_name_H-M   'P 1'
#
loop_
_entity.id
_entity.type
_entity.pdbx_description
1 polymer ?
#
loop_
_entity_poly.entity_id
_entity_poly.type
_entity_poly.pdbx_seq_one_letter_code
_entity_poly.pdbx_strand_id
1 'polypeptide(L)'
;MAGPGPVSGEGLAADAVNEPAARMDRVRAARAADEPAARVDRVRTARAADEHAARVDRVRAALRASGAAGEVVELDGPAPTAAAAAARLGCAVGAVANSLVFAVDGAPLLVLTSGAHRVDTRLLARLLGVGRGRIRRADPAFVLAVTGQEVGGVAPVGHPRPVRTLVDAALAGHPYVWAGAGAAHAVFRTTFAELVRLTGGEAAVVAADGPGDR
;
A
#
# COMPACT_ATOMS: atom_id res chain seq x y z
N MET A 1 11.44 -87.55 17.63
CA MET A 1 10.89 -87.64 19.00
C MET A 1 11.34 -86.38 19.71
N ALA A 2 10.48 -85.36 19.82
CA ALA A 2 9.41 -85.20 20.81
C ALA A 2 9.96 -85.04 22.23
N GLY A 3 9.79 -83.85 22.83
CA GLY A 3 10.23 -83.55 24.21
C GLY A 3 10.20 -82.05 24.54
N PRO A 4 9.15 -81.53 25.23
CA PRO A 4 8.83 -80.10 25.34
C PRO A 4 8.98 -79.48 26.76
N GLY A 5 9.20 -78.15 26.81
CA GLY A 5 8.82 -77.12 27.83
C GLY A 5 8.99 -77.36 29.35
N PRO A 6 8.57 -76.45 30.26
CA PRO A 6 8.09 -75.07 30.08
C PRO A 6 8.52 -74.03 31.18
N VAL A 7 8.13 -72.76 30.95
CA VAL A 7 7.78 -71.64 31.88
C VAL A 7 8.69 -71.19 33.03
N SER A 8 8.97 -69.88 33.08
CA SER A 8 8.69 -68.99 34.25
C SER A 8 9.14 -67.54 33.99
N GLY A 9 8.28 -66.57 34.36
CA GLY A 9 8.72 -65.26 34.84
C GLY A 9 8.35 -64.02 34.03
N GLU A 10 7.08 -63.81 33.69
CA GLU A 10 6.59 -62.44 33.48
C GLU A 10 6.43 -61.74 34.83
N GLY A 11 7.22 -60.68 35.03
CA GLY A 11 7.06 -59.76 36.15
C GLY A 11 5.86 -58.83 35.91
N LEU A 12 4.94 -58.81 36.88
CA LEU A 12 3.97 -57.74 37.02
C LEU A 12 4.72 -56.42 37.29
N ALA A 13 4.74 -55.53 36.31
CA ALA A 13 4.85 -54.10 36.56
C ALA A 13 3.45 -53.50 36.46
N ALA A 14 2.95 -53.06 37.60
CA ALA A 14 1.81 -52.17 37.70
C ALA A 14 2.12 -50.87 36.96
N ASP A 15 1.25 -50.45 36.04
CA ASP A 15 1.11 -49.05 35.65
C ASP A 15 -0.26 -48.83 35.02
N ALA A 16 -1.29 -48.91 35.87
CA ALA A 16 -2.48 -48.14 35.66
C ALA A 16 -2.42 -46.96 36.63
N VAL A 17 -2.39 -45.74 36.08
CA VAL A 17 -3.15 -44.54 36.49
C VAL A 17 -2.31 -43.30 36.14
N ASN A 18 -2.46 -42.75 34.93
CA ASN A 18 -2.59 -41.30 34.73
C ASN A 18 -3.06 -40.90 33.30
N GLU A 19 -4.12 -41.51 32.77
CA GLU A 19 -4.70 -41.08 31.48
C GLU A 19 -5.67 -39.87 31.48
N PRO A 20 -6.33 -39.44 32.58
CA PRO A 20 -7.28 -38.33 32.48
C PRO A 20 -6.60 -36.96 32.36
N ALA A 21 -5.41 -36.76 32.93
CA ALA A 21 -4.69 -35.49 32.88
C ALA A 21 -4.18 -35.15 31.47
N ALA A 22 -3.55 -36.13 30.79
CA ALA A 22 -2.98 -35.95 29.45
C ALA A 22 -4.05 -35.67 28.37
N ARG A 23 -5.26 -36.22 28.53
CA ARG A 23 -6.39 -35.96 27.61
C ARG A 23 -6.94 -34.54 27.79
N MET A 24 -6.96 -34.02 29.02
CA MET A 24 -7.47 -32.68 29.33
C MET A 24 -6.50 -31.59 28.88
N ASP A 25 -5.19 -31.84 28.96
CA ASP A 25 -4.15 -30.94 28.43
C ASP A 25 -4.17 -30.84 26.90
N ARG A 26 -4.44 -31.94 26.17
CA ARG A 26 -4.61 -31.87 24.70
C ARG A 26 -5.85 -31.10 24.28
N VAL A 27 -6.96 -31.22 25.04
CA VAL A 27 -8.18 -30.44 24.79
C VAL A 27 -7.98 -28.95 25.12
N ARG A 28 -7.20 -28.62 26.16
CA ARG A 28 -6.80 -27.24 26.47
C ARG A 28 -5.86 -26.66 25.41
N ALA A 29 -4.87 -27.41 24.93
CA ALA A 29 -3.96 -26.98 23.88
C ALA A 29 -4.67 -26.77 22.52
N ALA A 30 -5.63 -27.65 22.18
CA ALA A 30 -6.45 -27.47 20.97
C ALA A 30 -7.44 -26.29 21.08
N ARG A 31 -7.99 -26.03 22.28
CA ARG A 31 -8.81 -24.83 22.54
C ARG A 31 -7.99 -23.53 22.60
N ALA A 32 -6.73 -23.60 23.02
CA ALA A 32 -5.81 -22.45 22.98
C ALA A 32 -5.44 -22.06 21.54
N ALA A 33 -5.34 -23.04 20.63
CA ALA A 33 -5.10 -22.79 19.19
C ALA A 33 -6.34 -22.21 18.45
N ASP A 34 -7.53 -22.29 19.05
CA ASP A 34 -8.79 -21.70 18.58
C ASP A 34 -9.26 -20.58 19.53
N GLU A 35 -8.31 -19.80 20.06
CA GLU A 35 -8.62 -18.66 20.91
C GLU A 35 -9.33 -17.54 20.13
N PRO A 36 -10.34 -16.87 20.74
CA PRO A 36 -11.12 -15.83 20.08
C PRO A 36 -10.26 -14.66 19.57
N ALA A 37 -9.10 -14.37 20.19
CA ALA A 37 -8.16 -13.37 19.72
C ALA A 37 -7.54 -13.72 18.35
N ALA A 38 -7.06 -14.96 18.16
CA ALA A 38 -6.47 -15.42 16.90
C ALA A 38 -7.48 -15.49 15.76
N ARG A 39 -8.76 -15.73 16.08
CA ARG A 39 -9.87 -15.65 15.11
C ARG A 39 -10.21 -14.21 14.74
N VAL A 40 -10.25 -13.30 15.72
CA VAL A 40 -10.49 -11.87 15.48
C VAL A 40 -9.36 -11.26 14.62
N ASP A 41 -8.11 -11.62 14.89
CA ASP A 41 -6.97 -11.14 14.10
C ASP A 41 -6.98 -11.68 12.66
N ARG A 42 -7.36 -12.95 12.46
CA ARG A 42 -7.57 -13.51 11.11
C ARG A 42 -8.69 -12.83 10.34
N VAL A 43 -9.82 -12.54 10.99
CA VAL A 43 -10.93 -11.81 10.36
C VAL A 43 -10.53 -10.37 10.02
N ARG A 44 -9.76 -9.70 10.88
CA ARG A 44 -9.25 -8.35 10.63
C ARG A 44 -8.27 -8.30 9.47
N THR A 45 -7.34 -9.25 9.40
CA THR A 45 -6.34 -9.35 8.32
C THR A 45 -6.98 -9.67 6.98
N ALA A 46 -7.94 -10.61 6.94
CA ALA A 46 -8.71 -10.91 5.73
C ALA A 46 -9.47 -9.67 5.23
N ARG A 47 -10.18 -8.97 6.12
CA ARG A 47 -10.90 -7.74 5.77
C ARG A 47 -9.97 -6.64 5.26
N ALA A 48 -8.80 -6.46 5.87
CA ALA A 48 -7.82 -5.48 5.41
C ALA A 48 -7.28 -5.82 4.00
N ALA A 49 -7.09 -7.11 3.70
CA ALA A 49 -6.72 -7.58 2.37
C ALA A 49 -7.84 -7.32 1.34
N ASP A 50 -9.10 -7.60 1.70
CA ASP A 50 -10.26 -7.32 0.84
C ASP A 50 -10.41 -5.82 0.54
N GLU A 51 -10.24 -4.97 1.56
CA GLU A 51 -10.30 -3.51 1.41
C GLU A 51 -9.16 -2.98 0.52
N HIS A 52 -7.99 -3.61 0.60
CA HIS A 52 -6.84 -3.30 -0.26
C HIS A 52 -7.11 -3.65 -1.72
N ALA A 53 -7.55 -4.88 -1.99
CA ALA A 53 -7.93 -5.34 -3.32
C ALA A 53 -9.02 -4.44 -3.94
N ALA A 54 -10.04 -4.08 -3.16
CA ALA A 54 -11.11 -3.20 -3.60
C ALA A 54 -10.62 -1.79 -4.00
N ARG A 55 -9.57 -1.26 -3.36
CA ARG A 55 -8.95 0.03 -3.75
C ARG A 55 -8.22 -0.09 -5.08
N VAL A 56 -7.44 -1.16 -5.24
CA VAL A 56 -6.73 -1.45 -6.50
C VAL A 56 -7.71 -1.63 -7.64
N ASP A 57 -8.81 -2.34 -7.43
CA ASP A 57 -9.84 -2.57 -8.44
C ASP A 57 -10.53 -1.28 -8.87
N ARG A 58 -10.76 -0.33 -7.96
CA ARG A 58 -11.26 1.01 -8.32
C ARG A 58 -10.29 1.75 -9.24
N VAL A 59 -8.98 1.64 -8.99
CA VAL A 59 -7.96 2.22 -9.87
C VAL A 59 -7.95 1.53 -11.22
N ARG A 60 -7.98 0.19 -11.27
CA ARG A 60 -8.08 -0.58 -12.52
C ARG A 60 -9.31 -0.17 -13.32
N ALA A 61 -10.46 -0.03 -12.68
CA ALA A 61 -11.69 0.43 -13.34
C ALA A 61 -11.55 1.86 -13.90
N ALA A 62 -10.97 2.79 -13.14
CA ALA A 62 -10.73 4.16 -13.58
C ALA A 62 -9.77 4.24 -14.78
N LEU A 63 -8.69 3.45 -14.77
CA LEU A 63 -7.75 3.35 -15.88
C LEU A 63 -8.43 2.82 -17.15
N ARG A 64 -9.21 1.74 -17.04
CA ARG A 64 -9.96 1.18 -18.17
C ARG A 64 -10.98 2.18 -18.73
N ALA A 65 -11.76 2.83 -17.87
CA ALA A 65 -12.76 3.81 -18.28
C ALA A 65 -12.14 5.02 -19.01
N SER A 66 -10.89 5.35 -18.70
CA SER A 66 -10.16 6.46 -19.31
C SER A 66 -9.38 6.07 -20.58
N GLY A 67 -9.44 4.79 -20.97
CA GLY A 67 -8.65 4.25 -22.08
C GLY A 67 -7.14 4.35 -21.84
N ALA A 68 -6.70 4.16 -20.59
CA ALA A 68 -5.29 4.18 -20.24
C ALA A 68 -4.56 2.96 -20.82
N ALA A 69 -3.33 3.13 -21.26
CA ALA A 69 -2.51 2.03 -21.78
C ALA A 69 -1.84 1.21 -20.66
N GLY A 70 -1.67 1.80 -19.47
CA GLY A 70 -1.00 1.19 -18.33
C GLY A 70 -1.84 0.15 -17.60
N GLU A 71 -1.22 -0.97 -17.24
CA GLU A 71 -1.81 -1.98 -16.35
C GLU A 71 -1.25 -1.83 -14.93
N VAL A 72 -2.07 -2.21 -13.95
CA VAL A 72 -1.63 -2.27 -12.55
C VAL A 72 -0.77 -3.50 -12.34
N VAL A 73 0.42 -3.28 -11.79
CA VAL A 73 1.41 -4.28 -11.40
C VAL A 73 1.53 -4.27 -9.88
N GLU A 74 1.55 -5.45 -9.29
CA GLU A 74 1.84 -5.65 -7.87
C GLU A 74 3.34 -5.95 -7.71
N LEU A 75 3.97 -5.28 -6.74
CA LEU A 75 5.36 -5.46 -6.37
C LEU A 75 5.47 -6.59 -5.34
N ASP A 76 6.63 -7.27 -5.32
CA ASP A 76 6.99 -8.26 -4.30
C ASP A 76 7.26 -7.58 -2.95
N GLY A 77 6.20 -7.11 -2.31
CA GLY A 77 6.17 -6.43 -1.01
C GLY A 77 5.99 -4.90 -1.07
N PRO A 78 5.81 -4.24 0.09
CA PRO A 78 5.56 -2.79 0.15
C PRO A 78 6.77 -1.96 -0.28
N ALA A 79 6.55 -0.89 -1.03
CA ALA A 79 7.59 0.06 -1.46
C ALA A 79 7.28 1.47 -0.91
N PRO A 80 7.61 1.75 0.37
CA PRO A 80 7.15 2.96 1.04
C PRO A 80 7.83 4.25 0.56
N THR A 81 8.88 4.16 -0.26
CA THR A 81 9.62 5.30 -0.80
C THR A 81 9.80 5.17 -2.30
N ALA A 82 9.93 6.31 -2.98
CA ALA A 82 10.22 6.35 -4.42
C ALA A 82 11.51 5.60 -4.77
N ALA A 83 12.55 5.70 -3.93
CA ALA A 83 13.79 4.97 -4.12
C ALA A 83 13.60 3.44 -4.05
N ALA A 84 12.81 2.94 -3.08
CA ALA A 84 12.51 1.53 -2.97
C ALA A 84 11.67 1.02 -4.15
N ALA A 85 10.69 1.80 -4.59
CA ALA A 85 9.87 1.48 -5.77
C ALA A 85 10.73 1.44 -7.03
N ALA A 86 11.57 2.45 -7.25
CA ALA A 86 12.45 2.56 -8.41
C ALA A 86 13.44 1.39 -8.50
N ALA A 87 14.04 0.99 -7.38
CA ALA A 87 14.94 -0.16 -7.33
C ALA A 87 14.26 -1.47 -7.76
N ARG A 88 13.00 -1.68 -7.36
CA ARG A 88 12.22 -2.86 -7.77
C ARG A 88 11.75 -2.81 -9.21
N LEU A 89 11.41 -1.62 -9.69
CA LEU A 89 10.91 -1.39 -11.04
C LEU A 89 12.02 -1.27 -12.10
N GLY A 90 13.29 -1.22 -11.67
CA GLY A 90 14.44 -1.02 -12.56
C GLY A 90 14.39 0.33 -13.28
N CYS A 91 13.89 1.38 -12.62
CA CYS A 91 13.72 2.70 -13.21
C CYS A 91 14.47 3.79 -12.41
N ALA A 92 14.56 5.00 -12.98
CA ALA A 92 15.12 6.14 -12.26
C ALA A 92 14.17 6.59 -11.15
N VAL A 93 14.70 7.03 -10.00
CA VAL A 93 13.89 7.55 -8.88
C VAL A 93 12.97 8.69 -9.33
N GLY A 94 13.45 9.55 -10.23
CA GLY A 94 12.66 10.64 -10.80
C GLY A 94 11.46 10.19 -11.65
N ALA A 95 11.47 8.95 -12.15
CA ALA A 95 10.36 8.37 -12.91
C ALA A 95 9.23 7.85 -12.00
N VAL A 96 9.41 7.83 -10.68
CA VAL A 96 8.32 7.49 -9.76
C VAL A 96 7.52 8.74 -9.46
N ALA A 97 6.21 8.73 -9.75
CA ALA A 97 5.30 9.81 -9.46
C ALA A 97 4.67 9.62 -8.08
N ASN A 98 5.09 10.43 -7.11
CA ASN A 98 4.55 10.43 -5.76
C ASN A 98 3.26 11.27 -5.70
N SER A 99 2.20 10.69 -5.17
CA SER A 99 0.93 11.37 -4.90
C SER A 99 0.93 12.00 -3.52
N LEU A 100 0.93 13.33 -3.45
CA LEU A 100 0.87 14.09 -2.19
C LEU A 100 -0.41 14.90 -2.11
N VAL A 101 -1.18 14.74 -1.04
CA VAL A 101 -2.38 15.55 -0.81
C VAL A 101 -2.05 16.72 0.10
N PHE A 102 -2.51 17.90 -0.29
CA PHE A 102 -2.48 19.13 0.49
C PHE A 102 -3.91 19.62 0.71
N ALA A 103 -4.12 20.35 1.79
CA ALA A 103 -5.29 21.19 2.00
C ALA A 103 -4.90 22.64 1.70
N VAL A 104 -5.63 23.29 0.80
CA VAL A 104 -5.49 24.69 0.42
C VAL A 104 -6.78 25.39 0.75
N ASP A 105 -6.78 26.24 1.79
CA ASP A 105 -8.01 26.81 2.35
C ASP A 105 -9.08 25.76 2.69
N GLY A 106 -8.64 24.56 3.10
CA GLY A 106 -9.50 23.42 3.42
C GLY A 106 -9.92 22.56 2.22
N ALA A 107 -9.73 23.02 0.99
CA ALA A 107 -10.01 22.24 -0.21
C ALA A 107 -8.83 21.29 -0.54
N PRO A 108 -9.10 20.07 -1.04
CA PRO A 108 -8.03 19.13 -1.39
C PRO A 108 -7.32 19.53 -2.68
N LEU A 109 -6.00 19.40 -2.65
CA LEU A 109 -5.12 19.48 -3.81
C LEU A 109 -4.24 18.24 -3.86
N LEU A 110 -4.25 17.55 -4.99
CA LEU A 110 -3.32 16.48 -5.29
C LEU A 110 -2.11 17.06 -6.03
N VAL A 111 -0.90 16.71 -5.60
CA VAL A 111 0.34 17.04 -6.29
C VAL A 111 1.04 15.75 -6.64
N LEU A 112 1.17 15.47 -7.93
CA LEU A 112 1.95 14.36 -8.47
C LEU A 112 3.37 14.86 -8.71
N THR A 113 4.29 14.53 -7.81
CA THR A 113 5.67 15.02 -7.84
C THR A 113 6.64 13.93 -8.28
N SER A 114 7.70 14.30 -8.99
CA SER A 114 8.83 13.40 -9.26
C SER A 114 9.40 12.85 -7.94
N GLY A 115 9.80 11.58 -7.94
CA GLY A 115 10.41 10.92 -6.78
C GLY A 115 11.76 11.51 -6.39
N ALA A 116 12.41 12.24 -7.31
CA ALA A 116 13.63 12.99 -7.04
C ALA A 116 13.35 14.37 -6.42
N HIS A 117 12.09 14.80 -6.37
CA HIS A 117 11.69 16.13 -5.98
C HIS A 117 11.03 16.18 -4.60
N ARG A 118 11.18 17.33 -3.95
CA ARG A 118 10.44 17.69 -2.75
C ARG A 118 9.61 18.94 -3.04
N VAL A 119 8.29 18.82 -2.89
CA VAL A 119 7.36 19.92 -3.18
C VAL A 119 7.71 21.16 -2.35
N ASP A 120 7.91 22.28 -3.03
CA ASP A 120 8.10 23.58 -2.40
C ASP A 120 6.75 24.26 -2.19
N THR A 121 6.31 24.31 -0.93
CA THR A 121 5.05 24.96 -0.55
C THR A 121 5.02 26.47 -0.82
N ARG A 122 6.17 27.14 -0.95
CA ARG A 122 6.23 28.55 -1.37
C ARG A 122 5.93 28.68 -2.85
N LEU A 123 6.49 27.80 -3.67
CA LEU A 123 6.21 27.75 -5.11
C LEU A 123 4.74 27.41 -5.34
N LEU A 124 4.21 26.42 -4.61
CA LEU A 124 2.82 26.06 -4.67
C LEU A 124 1.89 27.22 -4.29
N ALA A 125 2.22 27.98 -3.25
CA ALA A 125 1.46 29.17 -2.84
C ALA A 125 1.41 30.22 -3.96
N ARG A 126 2.54 30.48 -4.63
CA ARG A 126 2.61 31.40 -5.77
C ARG A 126 1.76 30.91 -6.95
N LEU A 127 1.87 29.64 -7.32
CA LEU A 127 1.10 29.04 -8.42
C LEU A 127 -0.41 29.12 -8.19
N LEU A 128 -0.83 28.95 -6.93
CA LEU A 128 -2.24 28.95 -6.57
C LEU A 128 -2.79 30.34 -6.25
N GLY A 129 -1.94 31.38 -6.23
CA GLY A 129 -2.35 32.75 -5.86
C GLY A 129 -2.79 32.88 -4.40
N VAL A 130 -2.28 32.04 -3.50
CA VAL A 130 -2.66 32.03 -2.07
C VAL A 130 -1.46 32.31 -1.17
N GLY A 131 -1.73 32.69 0.09
CA GLY A 131 -0.66 32.78 1.10
C GLY A 131 -0.13 31.41 1.49
N ARG A 132 1.19 31.27 1.72
CA ARG A 132 1.82 30.00 2.15
C ARG A 132 1.15 29.36 3.37
N GLY A 133 0.67 30.18 4.32
CA GLY A 133 -0.03 29.70 5.52
C GLY A 133 -1.38 29.03 5.23
N ARG A 134 -1.93 29.19 4.02
CA ARG A 134 -3.16 28.50 3.57
C ARG A 134 -2.91 27.08 3.07
N ILE A 135 -1.65 26.70 2.84
CA ILE A 135 -1.26 25.39 2.34
C ILE A 135 -0.77 24.53 3.50
N ARG A 136 -1.42 23.39 3.68
CA ARG A 136 -1.03 22.39 4.66
C ARG A 136 -0.89 21.04 3.99
N ARG A 137 0.15 20.27 4.34
CA ARG A 137 0.19 18.85 3.97
C ARG A 137 -0.94 18.14 4.69
N ALA A 138 -1.68 17.31 3.97
CA ALA A 138 -2.79 16.55 4.54
C ALA A 138 -2.28 15.50 5.54
N ASP A 139 -3.03 15.29 6.62
CA ASP A 139 -2.85 14.14 7.49
C ASP A 139 -3.48 12.87 6.87
N PRO A 140 -3.18 11.66 7.39
CA PRO A 140 -3.71 10.42 6.83
C PRO A 140 -5.23 10.32 6.81
N ALA A 141 -5.93 10.93 7.77
CA ALA A 141 -7.40 10.88 7.83
C ALA A 141 -8.01 11.72 6.71
N PHE A 142 -7.48 12.91 6.46
CA PHE A 142 -7.89 13.75 5.34
C PHE A 142 -7.58 13.09 3.99
N VAL A 143 -6.39 12.48 3.84
CA VAL A 143 -6.03 11.72 2.63
C VAL A 143 -7.05 10.63 2.35
N LEU A 144 -7.38 9.81 3.35
CA LEU A 144 -8.34 8.72 3.21
C LEU A 144 -9.74 9.23 2.85
N ALA A 145 -10.20 10.30 3.50
CA ALA A 145 -11.52 10.88 3.24
C ALA A 145 -11.66 11.42 1.80
N VAL A 146 -10.60 12.03 1.27
CA VAL A 146 -10.59 12.65 -0.07
C VAL A 146 -10.39 11.61 -1.17
N THR A 147 -9.46 10.68 -0.97
CA THR A 147 -8.99 9.77 -2.03
C THR A 147 -9.59 8.38 -1.94
N GLY A 148 -10.16 8.00 -0.78
CA GLY A 148 -10.56 6.63 -0.48
C GLY A 148 -9.39 5.64 -0.43
N GLN A 149 -8.17 6.14 -0.29
CA GLN A 149 -6.92 5.41 -0.38
C GLN A 149 -5.98 5.81 0.78
N GLU A 150 -5.08 4.90 1.16
CA GLU A 150 -4.14 5.12 2.25
C GLU A 150 -2.86 5.80 1.81
N VAL A 151 -2.24 6.52 2.74
CA VAL A 151 -0.90 7.10 2.55
C VAL A 151 0.09 6.01 2.16
N GLY A 152 0.97 6.32 1.21
CA GLY A 152 1.95 5.37 0.67
C GLY A 152 1.45 4.54 -0.51
N GLY A 153 0.14 4.58 -0.82
CA GLY A 153 -0.44 3.91 -1.99
C GLY A 153 -1.34 4.80 -2.85
N VAL A 154 -1.46 6.09 -2.53
CA VAL A 154 -2.38 7.00 -3.23
C VAL A 154 -2.08 7.03 -4.73
N ALA A 155 -3.07 6.64 -5.51
CA ALA A 155 -3.09 6.71 -6.95
C ALA A 155 -3.48 8.11 -7.44
N PRO A 156 -3.16 8.47 -8.68
CA PRO A 156 -3.63 9.70 -9.32
C PRO A 156 -5.13 9.67 -9.68
N VAL A 157 -5.77 8.48 -9.65
CA VAL A 157 -7.16 8.26 -10.06
C VAL A 157 -7.86 7.27 -9.11
N GLY A 158 -9.15 7.00 -9.36
CA GLY A 158 -9.95 6.09 -8.55
C GLY A 158 -10.40 6.68 -7.21
N HIS A 159 -10.46 8.02 -7.14
CA HIS A 159 -10.95 8.76 -5.98
C HIS A 159 -12.49 8.83 -5.98
N PRO A 160 -13.14 8.96 -4.80
CA PRO A 160 -14.60 9.14 -4.71
C PRO A 160 -15.13 10.31 -5.53
N ARG A 161 -14.33 11.37 -5.70
CA ARG A 161 -14.62 12.56 -6.51
C ARG A 161 -13.34 13.06 -7.18
N PRO A 162 -13.44 13.82 -8.30
CA PRO A 162 -12.29 14.49 -8.88
C PRO A 162 -11.59 15.40 -7.86
N VAL A 163 -10.25 15.39 -7.87
CA VAL A 163 -9.41 16.22 -7.01
C VAL A 163 -8.59 17.14 -7.91
N ARG A 164 -8.55 18.44 -7.60
CA ARG A 164 -7.69 19.38 -8.33
C ARG A 164 -6.26 18.87 -8.26
N THR A 165 -5.61 18.72 -9.41
CA THR A 165 -4.31 18.06 -9.52
C THR A 165 -3.27 18.95 -10.19
N LEU A 166 -2.09 19.04 -9.59
CA LEU A 166 -0.88 19.53 -10.25
C LEU A 166 0.05 18.35 -10.56
N VAL A 167 0.65 18.36 -11.74
CA VAL A 167 1.60 17.34 -12.19
C VAL A 167 2.95 17.99 -12.41
N ASP A 168 3.96 17.50 -11.69
CA ASP A 168 5.32 18.01 -11.77
C ASP A 168 5.88 17.88 -13.18
N ALA A 169 6.24 19.02 -13.79
CA ALA A 169 6.77 19.09 -15.14
C ALA A 169 8.05 18.26 -15.32
N ALA A 170 8.82 17.99 -14.26
CA ALA A 170 10.01 17.16 -14.34
C ALA A 170 9.73 15.71 -14.74
N LEU A 171 8.51 15.21 -14.49
CA LEU A 171 8.08 13.88 -14.93
C LEU A 171 8.09 13.75 -16.46
N ALA A 172 7.98 14.87 -17.20
CA ALA A 172 8.05 14.87 -18.66
C ALA A 172 9.44 14.50 -19.21
N GLY A 173 10.49 14.57 -18.38
CA GLY A 173 11.84 14.15 -18.75
C GLY A 173 12.02 12.62 -18.81
N HIS A 174 11.01 11.86 -18.43
CA HIS A 174 11.04 10.39 -18.45
C HIS A 174 10.11 9.83 -19.53
N PRO A 175 10.55 8.84 -20.33
CA PRO A 175 9.70 8.23 -21.36
C PRO A 175 8.48 7.53 -20.76
N TYR A 176 8.66 6.94 -19.57
CA TYR A 176 7.60 6.35 -18.76
C TYR A 176 7.80 6.74 -17.31
N VAL A 177 6.68 6.85 -16.60
CA VAL A 177 6.61 7.10 -15.17
C VAL A 177 5.77 6.03 -14.49
N TRP A 178 5.99 5.83 -13.20
CA TRP A 178 5.30 4.86 -12.37
C TRP A 178 4.52 5.57 -11.27
N ALA A 179 3.21 5.39 -11.24
CA ALA A 179 2.34 5.99 -10.23
C ALA A 179 1.72 4.91 -9.34
N GLY A 180 1.34 5.27 -8.11
CA GLY A 180 0.64 4.36 -7.20
C GLY A 180 -0.71 3.90 -7.75
N ALA A 181 -1.17 2.73 -7.32
CA ALA A 181 -2.42 2.12 -7.78
C ALA A 181 -3.42 1.82 -6.64
N GLY A 182 -3.45 2.67 -5.60
CA GLY A 182 -4.42 2.61 -4.50
C GLY A 182 -3.92 1.82 -3.28
N ALA A 183 -2.65 1.41 -3.30
CA ALA A 183 -2.08 0.35 -2.49
C ALA A 183 -0.55 0.50 -2.41
N ALA A 184 0.04 0.23 -1.24
CA ALA A 184 1.48 0.41 -1.00
C ALA A 184 2.42 -0.53 -1.80
N HIS A 185 1.86 -1.57 -2.43
CA HIS A 185 2.58 -2.51 -3.29
C HIS A 185 1.99 -2.57 -4.69
N ALA A 186 1.10 -1.66 -5.08
CA ALA A 186 0.55 -1.65 -6.44
C ALA A 186 0.90 -0.34 -7.14
N VAL A 187 1.35 -0.44 -8.37
CA VAL A 187 1.74 0.68 -9.23
C VAL A 187 1.25 0.44 -10.66
N PHE A 188 1.23 1.47 -11.49
CA PHE A 188 1.04 1.30 -12.93
C PHE A 188 1.99 2.20 -13.70
N ARG A 189 2.39 1.73 -14.88
CA ARG A 189 3.24 2.48 -15.81
C ARG A 189 2.38 3.37 -16.69
N THR A 190 2.76 4.62 -16.86
CA THR A 190 2.09 5.58 -17.75
C THR A 190 3.10 6.56 -18.34
N THR A 191 2.64 7.52 -19.14
CA THR A 191 3.44 8.65 -19.64
C THR A 191 3.02 9.93 -18.94
N PHE A 192 3.87 10.96 -18.97
CA PHE A 192 3.51 12.28 -18.44
C PHE A 192 2.21 12.83 -19.07
N ALA A 193 2.08 12.77 -20.40
CA ALA A 193 0.90 13.26 -21.09
C ALA A 193 -0.37 12.50 -20.71
N GLU A 194 -0.27 11.17 -20.57
CA GLU A 194 -1.39 10.37 -20.10
C GLU A 194 -1.72 10.67 -18.64
N LEU A 195 -0.74 10.87 -17.77
CA LEU A 195 -0.96 11.22 -16.36
C LEU A 195 -1.71 12.55 -16.20
N VAL A 196 -1.33 13.57 -16.98
CA VAL A 196 -2.06 14.85 -17.05
C VAL A 196 -3.49 14.64 -17.52
N ARG A 197 -3.69 13.86 -18.60
CA ARG A 197 -5.02 13.53 -19.15
C ARG A 197 -5.90 12.78 -18.14
N LEU A 198 -5.36 11.75 -17.49
CA LEU A 198 -6.07 10.89 -16.53
C LEU A 198 -6.58 11.68 -15.32
N THR A 199 -5.82 12.67 -14.88
CA THR A 199 -6.16 13.47 -13.70
C THR A 199 -6.93 14.74 -14.02
N GLY A 200 -7.02 15.13 -15.30
CA GLY A 200 -7.42 16.47 -15.69
C GLY A 200 -6.52 17.54 -15.05
N GLY A 201 -5.28 17.17 -14.74
CA GLY A 201 -4.34 17.97 -13.97
C GLY A 201 -3.67 19.06 -14.79
N GLU A 202 -3.02 19.99 -14.10
CA GLU A 202 -2.22 21.06 -14.70
C GLU A 202 -0.74 20.75 -14.54
N ALA A 203 0.03 20.82 -15.64
CA ALA A 203 1.48 20.69 -15.60
C ALA A 203 2.09 21.92 -14.90
N ALA A 204 2.90 21.72 -13.88
CA ALA A 204 3.49 22.81 -13.11
C ALA A 204 4.87 22.43 -12.57
N VAL A 205 5.73 23.44 -12.38
CA VAL A 205 6.97 23.28 -11.61
C VAL A 205 6.59 23.33 -10.13
N VAL A 206 6.73 22.21 -9.41
CA VAL A 206 6.30 22.10 -8.00
C VAL A 206 7.45 21.99 -7.00
N ALA A 207 8.68 21.88 -7.50
CA ALA A 207 9.92 21.89 -6.72
C ALA A 207 10.93 22.82 -7.40
N ALA A 208 11.92 23.31 -6.64
CA ALA A 208 13.05 24.02 -7.23
C ALA A 208 14.03 23.02 -7.86
N ASP A 209 14.70 23.41 -8.94
CA ASP A 209 15.76 22.61 -9.54
C ASP A 209 16.96 22.51 -8.56
N GLY A 210 17.24 21.31 -8.04
CA GLY A 210 18.39 21.02 -7.18
C GLY A 210 18.12 19.94 -6.12
N PRO A 211 19.15 19.18 -5.69
CA PRO A 211 18.97 18.14 -4.67
C PRO A 211 18.40 18.79 -3.41
N GLY A 212 17.28 18.25 -2.92
CA GLY A 212 16.60 18.76 -1.73
C GLY A 212 17.61 19.04 -0.63
N ASP A 213 17.70 20.31 -0.23
CA ASP A 213 18.74 20.79 0.67
C ASP A 213 18.75 19.98 1.98
N ARG A 214 19.98 19.71 2.42
CA ARG A 214 20.44 18.72 3.42
C ARG A 214 19.68 18.69 4.75
#